data_AF-A0A3D1Q506-F1
#
_entry.id   AF-A0A3D1Q506-F1
#
_cell.length_a   1.000
_cell.length_b   1.000
_cell.length_c   1.000
_cell.angle_alpha   90.00
_cell.angle_beta   90.00
_cell.angle_gamma   90.00
#
_symmetry.space_group_name_H-M   'P 1'
#
loop_
_entity.id
_entity.type
_entity.pdbx_description
1 polymer ?
#
loop_
_entity_poly.entity_id
_entity_poly.type
_entity_poly.pdbx_seq_one_letter_code
_entity_poly.pdbx_strand_id
1 'polypeptide(L)'
;TKPFSVRELTARVKAVLRRRGGRAEAEATPASITIGSFEIRPEQYEIYHHGQRLILTLKEYELLSLFLKNRGRVMKREYLLQVLWDSPAGVSSRV
;
A
#
# COMPACT_ATOMS: atom_id res chain seq x y z
N THR A 1 -1.13 5.27 22.52
CA THR A 1 -0.68 3.92 22.94
C THR A 1 -1.68 2.91 22.46
N LYS A 2 -1.24 1.66 22.23
CA LYS A 2 -2.01 0.49 21.76
C LYS A 2 -3.53 0.48 22.08
N PRO A 3 -4.32 -0.13 21.17
CA PRO A 3 -4.03 -1.49 20.74
C PRO A 3 -3.66 -1.63 19.26
N PHE A 4 -2.48 -2.20 19.01
CA PHE A 4 -2.12 -2.91 17.78
C PHE A 4 -2.02 -4.40 18.08
N SER A 5 -2.60 -5.26 17.24
CA SER A 5 -2.72 -6.70 17.50
C SER A 5 -1.42 -7.46 17.15
N VAL A 6 -1.23 -8.68 17.68
CA VAL A 6 -0.05 -9.53 17.37
C VAL A 6 0.02 -9.87 15.87
N ARG A 7 -1.14 -9.94 15.23
CA ARG A 7 -1.26 -10.11 13.78
C ARG A 7 -0.79 -8.88 13.01
N GLU A 8 -1.07 -7.68 13.51
CA GLU A 8 -0.60 -6.43 12.90
C GLU A 8 0.93 -6.34 12.90
N LEU A 9 1.57 -6.79 13.98
CA LEU A 9 3.03 -6.84 14.14
C LEU A 9 3.69 -7.87 13.21
N THR A 10 3.14 -9.08 13.07
CA THR A 10 3.71 -10.12 12.19
C THR A 10 3.50 -9.84 10.70
N ALA A 11 2.37 -9.20 10.35
CA ALA A 11 2.10 -8.77 8.98
C ALA A 11 3.08 -7.67 8.52
N ARG A 12 3.45 -6.72 9.39
CA ARG A 12 4.48 -5.71 9.05
C ARG A 12 5.86 -6.36 8.84
N VAL A 13 6.24 -7.36 9.63
CA VAL A 13 7.55 -8.05 9.52
C VAL A 13 7.68 -8.84 8.20
N LYS A 14 6.64 -9.58 7.77
CA LYS A 14 6.66 -10.28 6.46
C LYS A 14 6.69 -9.32 5.28
N ALA A 15 6.01 -8.17 5.39
CA ALA A 15 6.00 -7.12 4.38
C ALA A 15 7.37 -6.44 4.18
N VAL A 16 8.24 -6.42 5.20
CA VAL A 16 9.61 -5.87 5.10
C VAL A 16 10.60 -6.89 4.49
N LEU A 17 10.42 -8.19 4.74
CA LEU A 17 11.33 -9.23 4.26
C LEU A 17 11.09 -9.63 2.79
N ARG A 18 9.83 -9.69 2.33
CA ARG A 18 9.50 -9.95 0.91
C ARG A 18 10.05 -8.88 -0.03
N ARG A 19 10.24 -7.66 0.49
CA ARG A 19 10.81 -6.52 -0.23
C ARG A 19 12.31 -6.59 -0.48
N ARG A 20 13.03 -7.53 0.15
CA ARG A 20 14.48 -7.69 -0.01
C ARG A 20 14.88 -8.73 -1.08
N GLY A 21 13.94 -9.39 -1.78
CA GLY A 21 14.21 -10.64 -2.50
C GLY A 21 14.15 -10.68 -4.03
N GLY A 22 14.30 -9.59 -4.79
CA GLY A 22 14.31 -9.73 -6.26
C GLY A 22 14.54 -8.48 -7.10
N ARG A 23 15.81 -8.26 -7.46
CA ARG A 23 16.25 -7.80 -8.80
C ARG A 23 16.24 -9.10 -9.64
N ALA A 24 15.67 -9.21 -10.85
CA ALA A 24 15.92 -8.41 -12.03
C ALA A 24 14.82 -8.63 -13.10
N GLU A 25 14.87 -7.78 -14.14
CA GLU A 25 14.37 -8.02 -15.51
C GLU A 25 12.87 -7.95 -15.81
N ALA A 26 12.65 -7.58 -17.07
CA ALA A 26 11.38 -7.23 -17.68
C ALA A 26 10.55 -8.47 -18.00
N GLU A 27 9.34 -8.51 -17.46
CA GLU A 27 8.24 -9.33 -17.97
C GLU A 27 7.04 -8.41 -18.21
N ALA A 28 6.32 -8.66 -19.31
CA ALA A 28 5.22 -7.87 -19.83
C ALA A 28 4.30 -7.34 -18.72
N THR A 29 4.28 -6.02 -18.52
CA THR A 29 3.71 -5.42 -17.31
C THR A 29 2.18 -5.49 -17.32
N PRO A 30 1.54 -6.06 -16.28
CA PRO A 30 0.12 -5.81 -16.01
C PRO A 30 -0.10 -4.31 -15.80
N ALA A 31 -1.32 -3.84 -16.06
CA ALA A 31 -1.69 -2.42 -16.14
C ALA A 31 -1.11 -1.55 -15.00
N SER A 32 0.07 -0.97 -15.23
CA SER A 32 0.74 -0.07 -14.30
C SER A 32 0.19 1.34 -14.49
N ILE A 33 -0.02 2.04 -13.38
CA ILE A 33 -0.58 3.40 -13.37
C ILE A 33 0.55 4.36 -13.00
N THR A 34 0.91 5.24 -13.92
CA THR A 34 1.97 6.25 -13.71
C THR A 34 1.35 7.60 -13.37
N ILE A 35 1.77 8.22 -12.26
CA ILE A 35 1.28 9.51 -11.77
C ILE A 35 2.49 10.36 -11.36
N GLY A 36 2.95 11.24 -12.25
CA GLY A 36 4.18 12.01 -12.05
C GLY A 36 5.38 11.08 -11.87
N SER A 37 6.16 11.27 -10.81
CA SER A 37 7.30 10.40 -10.47
C SER A 37 6.91 9.07 -9.82
N PHE A 38 5.60 8.82 -9.60
CA PHE A 38 5.11 7.59 -8.99
C PHE A 38 4.66 6.59 -10.05
N GLU A 39 5.00 5.33 -9.85
CA GLU A 39 4.47 4.20 -10.61
C GLU A 39 3.78 3.25 -9.64
N ILE A 40 2.48 3.03 -9.85
CA ILE A 40 1.66 2.13 -9.05
C ILE A 40 1.49 0.84 -9.87
N ARG A 41 1.76 -0.28 -9.23
CA ARG A 41 1.51 -1.62 -9.76
C ARG A 41 0.43 -2.28 -8.90
N PRO A 42 -0.86 -2.12 -9.26
CA PRO A 42 -1.96 -2.47 -8.38
C PRO A 42 -2.02 -3.96 -8.06
N GLU A 43 -1.72 -4.81 -9.03
CA GLU A 43 -1.74 -6.27 -8.87
C GLU A 43 -0.69 -6.75 -7.87
N GLN A 44 0.45 -6.06 -7.81
CA GLN A 44 1.57 -6.37 -6.92
C GLN A 44 1.48 -5.66 -5.56
N TYR A 45 0.55 -4.72 -5.38
CA TYR A 45 0.49 -3.80 -4.24
C TYR A 45 1.82 -3.05 -4.03
N GLU A 46 2.39 -2.57 -5.15
CA GLU A 46 3.68 -1.88 -5.15
C GLU A 46 3.54 -0.45 -5.65
N ILE A 47 4.30 0.44 -5.02
CA ILE A 47 4.46 1.82 -5.47
C ILE A 47 5.96 2.08 -5.57
N TYR A 48 6.37 2.63 -6.71
CA TYR A 48 7.71 3.12 -6.96
C TYR A 48 7.68 4.64 -7.01
N HIS A 49 8.73 5.28 -6.52
CA HIS A 49 8.96 6.72 -6.62
C HIS A 49 10.35 6.94 -7.23
N HIS A 50 10.43 7.63 -8.37
CA HIS A 50 11.67 7.76 -9.16
C HIS A 50 12.33 6.39 -9.43
N GLY A 51 11.53 5.38 -9.78
CA GLY A 51 12.01 4.02 -10.06
C GLY A 51 12.46 3.22 -8.83
N GLN A 52 12.40 3.79 -7.62
CA GLN A 52 12.72 3.07 -6.38
C GLN A 52 11.46 2.56 -5.69
N ARG A 53 11.44 1.28 -5.33
CA ARG A 53 10.30 0.66 -4.64
C ARG A 53 10.15 1.19 -3.22
N LEU A 54 8.95 1.64 -2.86
CA LEU A 54 8.63 2.09 -1.51
C LEU A 54 8.31 0.91 -0.57
N ILE A 55 8.86 0.97 0.64
CA ILE A 55 8.62 -0.02 1.70
C ILE A 55 7.41 0.40 2.56
N LEU A 56 6.21 0.29 1.99
CA LEU A 56 4.91 0.56 2.62
C LEU A 56 4.22 -0.68 3.20
N THR A 57 3.66 -0.57 4.40
CA THR A 57 2.67 -1.55 4.88
C THR A 57 1.39 -1.50 4.04
N LEU A 58 0.50 -2.48 4.16
CA LEU A 58 -0.72 -2.52 3.35
C LEU A 58 -1.55 -1.23 3.49
N LYS A 59 -1.73 -0.73 4.72
CA LYS A 59 -2.50 0.49 4.97
C LYS A 59 -1.81 1.75 4.44
N GLU A 60 -0.48 1.81 4.53
CA GLU A 60 0.29 2.91 3.94
C GLU A 60 0.22 2.89 2.41
N TYR A 61 0.24 1.71 1.79
CA TYR A 61 0.02 1.54 0.35
C TYR A 61 -1.38 2.00 -0.05
N GLU A 62 -2.42 1.52 0.62
CA GLU A 62 -3.81 1.87 0.30
C GLU A 62 -4.04 3.38 0.46
N LEU A 63 -3.51 3.97 1.53
CA LEU A 63 -3.58 5.41 1.78
C LEU A 63 -2.87 6.20 0.68
N LEU A 64 -1.62 5.84 0.35
CA LEU A 64 -0.87 6.54 -0.70
C LEU A 64 -1.52 6.37 -2.07
N SER A 65 -1.98 5.17 -2.40
CA SER A 65 -2.70 4.89 -3.64
C SER A 65 -3.99 5.72 -3.73
N LEU A 66 -4.73 5.87 -2.62
CA LEU A 66 -5.92 6.69 -2.54
C LEU A 66 -5.60 8.17 -2.77
N PHE A 67 -4.52 8.69 -2.17
CA PHE A 67 -4.04 10.06 -2.42
C PHE A 67 -3.62 10.28 -3.87
N LEU A 68 -2.85 9.35 -4.44
CA LEU A 68 -2.36 9.46 -5.81
C LEU A 68 -3.52 9.42 -6.83
N LYS A 69 -4.52 8.55 -6.62
CA LYS A 69 -5.74 8.49 -7.46
C LYS A 69 -6.62 9.73 -7.33
N ASN A 70 -6.64 10.38 -6.17
CA ASN A 70 -7.44 11.59 -5.89
C ASN A 70 -6.59 12.86 -5.85
N ARG A 71 -5.55 12.94 -6.69
CA ARG A 71 -4.61 14.06 -6.68
C ARG A 71 -5.32 15.41 -6.84
N GLY A 72 -4.93 16.39 -6.04
CA GLY A 72 -5.49 17.75 -6.08
C GLY A 72 -6.81 17.92 -5.34
N ARG A 73 -7.34 16.87 -4.69
CA ARG A 73 -8.55 16.94 -3.87
C ARG A 73 -8.18 16.84 -2.39
N VAL A 74 -8.70 17.76 -1.58
CA VAL A 74 -8.60 17.66 -0.12
C VAL A 74 -9.55 16.57 0.37
N MET A 75 -9.02 15.56 1.04
CA MET A 75 -9.80 14.47 1.62
C MET A 75 -9.93 14.66 3.13
N LYS A 76 -11.16 14.60 3.64
CA LYS A 76 -11.43 14.66 5.08
C LYS A 76 -10.95 13.39 5.77
N ARG A 77 -10.54 13.51 7.03
CA ARG A 77 -10.03 12.39 7.83
C ARG A 77 -11.07 11.28 7.97
N GLU A 78 -12.32 11.65 8.20
CA GLU A 78 -13.44 10.72 8.39
C GLU A 78 -13.64 9.85 7.14
N TYR A 79 -13.53 10.46 5.96
CA TYR A 79 -13.60 9.76 4.69
C TYR A 79 -12.45 8.77 4.51
N LEU A 80 -11.21 9.17 4.83
CA LEU A 80 -10.04 8.29 4.78
C LEU A 80 -10.21 7.08 5.71
N LEU A 81 -10.73 7.31 6.93
CA LEU A 81 -10.97 6.25 7.90
C LEU A 81 -12.02 5.26 7.40
N GLN A 82 -13.14 5.76 6.89
CA GLN A 82 -14.21 4.93 6.35
C GLN A 82 -13.72 4.06 5.18
N VAL A 83 -13.00 4.64 4.23
CA VAL A 83 -12.51 3.91 3.04
C VAL A 83 -11.44 2.89 3.38
N LEU A 84 -10.52 3.22 4.31
CA LEU A 84 -9.36 2.39 4.59
C LEU A 84 -9.60 1.37 5.71
N TRP A 85 -10.47 1.63 6.69
CA TRP A 85 -10.68 0.73 7.83
C TRP A 85 -12.05 0.05 7.85
N ASP A 86 -13.10 0.71 7.34
CA ASP A 86 -14.47 0.19 7.39
C ASP A 86 -14.89 -0.50 6.08
N SER A 87 -13.97 -0.66 5.13
CA SER A 87 -14.21 -1.41 3.90
C SER A 87 -14.33 -2.92 4.20
N PRO A 88 -15.40 -3.61 3.75
CA PRO A 88 -15.65 -5.02 4.06
C PRO A 88 -14.58 -6.00 3.54
N ALA A 89 -13.62 -5.53 2.72
CA ALA A 89 -12.51 -6.33 2.22
C ALA A 89 -11.38 -6.57 3.26
N GLY A 90 -11.45 -5.97 4.45
CA GLY A 90 -10.40 -6.00 5.46
C GLY A 90 -10.76 -6.75 6.74
N VAL A 91 -11.10 -8.03 6.69
CA VAL A 91 -11.28 -8.85 7.91
C VAL A 91 -9.93 -9.00 8.65
N SER A 92 -9.85 -8.24 9.73
CA SER A 92 -8.93 -8.39 10.87
C SER A 92 -8.88 -9.83 11.35
N SER A 93 -7.69 -10.44 11.46
CA SER A 93 -7.48 -11.48 12.49
C SER A 93 -6.97 -10.76 13.70
N ARG A 94 -7.76 -10.97 14.72
CA ARG A 94 -7.27 -11.02 16.05
C ARG A 94 -6.78 -12.44 16.30
N VAL A 95 -5.87 -12.50 17.26
CA VAL A 95 -5.26 -13.71 17.85
C VAL A 95 -6.36 -14.65 18.33
#